data_AF-A0A0F5J4L6-F1
#
_entry.id   AF-A0A0F5J4L6-F1
#
_cell.length_a   1.000
_cell.length_b   1.000
_cell.length_c   1.000
_cell.angle_alpha   90.00
_cell.angle_beta   90.00
_cell.angle_gamma   90.00
#
_symmetry.space_group_name_H-M   'P 1'
#
loop_
_entity.id
_entity.type
_entity.pdbx_description
1 polymer ?
#
loop_
_entity_poly.entity_id
_entity_poly.type
_entity_poly.pdbx_seq_one_letter_code
_entity_poly.pdbx_strand_id
1 'polypeptide(L)'
;MDVMNTDALKVSIFREVMNLSEDKLRKVHDYIEALTSQKEVEAKEYVMPDDLIQSVAEYTMKVAESEGPLYSTTEVTDYIDKKMGWK
;
A
#
# COMPACT_ATOMS: atom_id res chain seq x y z
N MET A 1 24.40 -5.24 22.59
CA MET A 1 23.50 -5.83 21.58
C MET A 1 24.07 -5.40 20.26
N ASP A 2 24.74 -6.30 19.53
CA ASP A 2 25.33 -5.94 18.24
C ASP A 2 24.23 -5.47 17.30
N VAL A 3 24.37 -4.24 16.79
CA VAL A 3 23.52 -3.72 15.74
C VAL A 3 23.93 -4.47 14.47
N MET A 4 23.33 -5.63 14.23
CA MET A 4 23.51 -6.36 12.99
C MET A 4 23.03 -5.46 11.84
N ASN A 5 23.97 -5.02 11.03
CA ASN A 5 23.69 -4.30 9.79
C ASN A 5 22.74 -5.17 8.95
N THR A 6 21.60 -4.62 8.55
CA THR A 6 20.58 -5.29 7.74
C THR A 6 21.15 -5.92 6.48
N ASP A 7 22.19 -5.33 5.89
CA ASP A 7 22.84 -5.89 4.70
C ASP A 7 23.69 -7.13 5.02
N ALA A 8 24.33 -7.16 6.20
CA ALA A 8 25.03 -8.36 6.67
C ALA A 8 24.06 -9.51 6.94
N LEU A 9 22.88 -9.20 7.49
CA LEU A 9 21.81 -10.18 7.72
C LEU A 9 21.25 -10.72 6.40
N LYS A 10 21.04 -9.88 5.38
CA LYS A 10 20.62 -10.34 4.05
C LYS A 10 21.63 -11.31 3.45
N VAL A 11 22.92 -10.96 3.50
CA VAL A 11 24.00 -11.80 2.95
C VAL A 11 24.09 -13.14 3.68
N SER A 12 23.91 -13.18 5.00
CA SER A 12 23.91 -14.45 5.75
C SER A 12 22.72 -15.33 5.36
N ILE A 13 21.52 -14.75 5.25
CA ILE A 13 20.31 -15.46 4.82
C ILE A 13 20.50 -16.04 3.41
N PHE A 14 20.98 -15.26 2.44
CA PHE A 14 21.23 -15.77 1.09
C PHE A 14 22.25 -16.90 1.08
N ARG A 15 23.33 -16.79 1.87
CA ARG A 15 24.32 -17.86 1.97
C ARG A 15 23.72 -19.14 2.54
N GLU A 16 22.85 -19.05 3.53
CA GLU A 16 22.17 -20.22 4.09
C GLU A 16 21.19 -20.84 3.09
N VAL A 17 20.38 -20.03 2.41
CA VAL A 17 19.43 -20.49 1.39
C VAL A 17 20.14 -21.21 0.25
N MET A 18 21.26 -20.67 -0.25
CA MET A 18 22.05 -21.30 -1.32
C MET A 18 22.64 -22.65 -0.96
N ASN A 19 22.75 -22.97 0.34
CA ASN A 19 23.24 -24.26 0.84
C ASN A 19 22.12 -25.26 1.16
N LEU A 20 20.85 -24.91 0.92
CA LEU A 20 19.72 -25.80 1.15
C LEU A 20 19.57 -26.83 0.03
N SER A 21 19.10 -28.02 0.40
CA SER A 21 18.66 -29.02 -0.58
C SER A 21 17.34 -28.61 -1.24
N GLU A 22 17.06 -29.15 -2.43
CA GLU A 22 15.86 -28.82 -3.21
C GLU A 22 14.56 -28.95 -2.41
N ASP A 23 14.38 -30.02 -1.64
CA ASP A 23 13.19 -30.20 -0.77
C ASP A 23 13.06 -29.12 0.32
N LYS A 24 14.18 -28.58 0.79
CA LYS A 24 14.17 -27.50 1.79
C LYS A 24 13.92 -26.15 1.12
N LEU A 25 14.46 -25.94 -0.08
CA LEU A 25 14.17 -24.76 -0.90
C LEU A 25 12.68 -24.69 -1.23
N ARG A 26 12.04 -25.81 -1.58
CA ARG A 26 10.59 -25.87 -1.84
C ARG A 26 9.78 -25.45 -0.62
N LYS A 27 10.14 -25.94 0.58
CA LYS A 27 9.47 -25.51 1.83
C LYS A 27 9.63 -24.02 2.14
N VAL A 28 10.81 -23.45 1.86
CA VAL A 28 11.05 -22.01 2.02
C VAL A 28 10.20 -21.21 1.03
N HIS A 29 10.12 -21.67 -0.23
CA HIS A 29 9.25 -21.08 -1.24
C HIS A 29 7.78 -21.10 -0.81
N ASP A 30 7.25 -22.28 -0.44
CA ASP A 30 5.86 -22.46 -0.01
C ASP A 30 5.51 -21.55 1.19
N TYR A 31 6.46 -21.38 2.12
CA TYR A 31 6.30 -20.50 3.27
C TYR A 31 6.29 -19.02 2.89
N ILE A 32 7.18 -18.58 2.00
CA ILE A 32 7.20 -17.20 1.50
C ILE A 32 5.92 -16.90 0.70
N GLU A 33 5.48 -17.83 -0.14
CA GLU A 33 4.25 -17.72 -0.92
C GLU A 33 3.03 -17.58 0.01
N ALA A 34 2.90 -18.45 1.02
CA ALA A 34 1.82 -18.36 2.01
C ALA A 34 1.82 -17.01 2.77
N LEU A 35 3.00 -16.50 3.16
CA LEU A 35 3.11 -15.19 3.81
C LEU A 35 2.72 -14.04 2.87
N THR A 36 3.08 -14.14 1.59
CA THR A 36 2.80 -13.09 0.60
C THR A 36 1.32 -13.08 0.24
N SER A 37 0.70 -14.25 0.07
CA SER A 37 -0.75 -14.38 -0.14
C SER A 37 -1.56 -13.92 1.07
N GLN A 38 -1.09 -14.14 2.30
CA GLN A 38 -1.74 -13.56 3.50
C GLN A 38 -1.63 -12.04 3.54
N LYS A 39 -0.50 -11.49 3.08
CA LYS A 39 -0.28 -10.04 3.02
C LYS A 39 -1.14 -9.36 1.95
N GLU A 40 -1.45 -10.04 0.85
CA GLU A 40 -2.43 -9.58 -0.15
C GLU A 40 -3.86 -9.58 0.40
N VAL A 41 -4.20 -10.49 1.33
CA VAL A 41 -5.50 -10.48 2.04
C VAL A 41 -5.53 -9.43 3.17
N GLU A 42 -4.39 -9.12 3.79
CA GLU A 42 -4.25 -8.04 4.77
C GLU A 42 -4.13 -6.63 4.17
N ALA A 43 -4.06 -6.51 2.83
CA ALA A 43 -4.42 -5.27 2.14
C ALA A 43 -5.93 -5.05 2.25
N LYS A 44 -6.39 -4.86 3.49
CA LYS A 44 -7.75 -4.46 3.87
C LYS A 44 -8.19 -3.39 2.90
N GLU A 45 -9.34 -3.59 2.28
CA GLU A 45 -10.13 -2.47 1.75
C GLU A 45 -10.06 -1.34 2.78
N TYR A 46 -9.51 -0.21 2.37
CA TYR A 46 -9.48 0.96 3.21
C TYR A 46 -10.92 1.41 3.42
N VAL A 47 -11.49 1.04 4.56
CA VAL A 47 -12.78 1.57 5.00
C VAL A 47 -12.50 2.95 5.57
N MET A 48 -12.90 3.99 4.83
CA MET A 48 -12.79 5.37 5.27
C MET A 48 -13.52 5.52 6.62
N PRO A 49 -12.88 6.13 7.65
CA PRO A 49 -13.55 6.34 8.93
C PRO A 49 -14.84 7.16 8.77
N ASP A 50 -15.90 6.79 9.49
CA ASP A 50 -17.22 7.43 9.39
C ASP A 50 -17.15 8.96 9.60
N ASP A 51 -16.31 9.41 10.53
CA ASP A 51 -16.08 10.84 10.79
C ASP A 51 -15.53 11.59 9.56
N LEU A 52 -14.69 10.92 8.76
CA LEU A 52 -14.13 11.50 7.54
C LEU A 52 -15.18 11.52 6.43
N ILE A 53 -16.00 10.46 6.29
CA ILE A 53 -17.13 10.44 5.36
C ILE A 53 -18.11 11.57 5.70
N GLN A 54 -18.44 11.74 6.98
CA GLN A 54 -19.32 12.80 7.46
C GLN A 54 -18.74 14.19 7.18
N SER A 55 -17.45 14.39 7.47
CA SER A 55 -16.77 15.67 7.22
C SER A 55 -16.74 16.03 5.73
N VAL A 56 -16.52 15.04 4.86
CA VAL A 56 -16.57 15.23 3.40
C VAL A 56 -17.99 15.59 2.96
N ALA A 57 -19.01 14.88 3.43
CA ALA A 57 -20.40 15.17 3.10
C ALA A 57 -20.81 16.59 3.54
N GLU A 58 -20.46 16.98 4.76
CA GLU A 58 -20.73 18.33 5.30
C GLU A 58 -20.01 19.42 4.51
N TYR A 59 -18.76 19.18 4.12
CA TYR A 59 -18.00 20.11 3.28
C TYR A 59 -18.64 20.26 1.89
N THR A 60 -19.00 19.15 1.24
CA THR A 60 -19.66 19.18 -0.07
C THR A 60 -21.00 19.91 0.00
N MET A 61 -21.80 19.69 1.04
CA MET A 61 -23.06 20.43 1.25
C MET A 61 -22.82 21.93 1.43
N LYS A 62 -21.85 22.32 2.27
CA LYS A 62 -21.50 23.73 2.48
C LYS A 62 -21.03 24.40 1.18
N VAL A 63 -20.22 23.72 0.38
CA VAL A 63 -19.75 24.24 -0.92
C VAL A 63 -20.88 24.33 -1.94
N ALA A 64 -21.82 23.37 -1.94
CA ALA A 64 -23.02 23.40 -2.78
C ALA A 64 -23.96 24.56 -2.42
N GLU A 65 -24.05 24.91 -1.13
CA GLU A 65 -24.79 26.08 -0.65
C GLU A 65 -24.08 27.40 -0.97
N SER A 66 -22.75 27.39 -1.07
CA SER A 66 -21.95 28.60 -1.27
C SER A 66 -21.47 28.79 -2.71
N GLU A 67 -22.36 28.74 -3.72
CA GLU A 67 -22.15 29.05 -5.17
C GLU A 67 -20.79 28.68 -5.82
N GLY A 68 -20.02 27.78 -5.21
CA GLY A 68 -18.69 27.39 -5.65
C GLY A 68 -18.80 26.32 -6.72
N PRO A 69 -17.91 26.30 -7.73
CA PRO A 69 -17.92 25.23 -8.71
C PRO A 69 -17.64 23.89 -8.00
N LEU A 70 -18.63 23.01 -8.01
CA LEU A 70 -18.47 21.61 -7.62
C LEU A 70 -17.77 20.89 -8.77
N TYR A 71 -16.57 20.39 -8.51
CA TYR A 71 -15.83 19.58 -9.46
C TYR A 71 -16.09 18.11 -9.18
N SER A 72 -16.38 17.36 -10.22
CA SER A 72 -16.40 15.90 -10.18
C SER A 72 -15.01 15.34 -9.85
N THR A 73 -14.98 14.11 -9.31
CA THR A 73 -13.73 13.38 -9.05
C THR A 73 -12.84 13.32 -10.30
N THR A 74 -13.45 13.18 -11.48
CA THR A 74 -12.73 13.18 -12.76
C THR A 74 -12.04 14.52 -13.02
N GLU A 75 -12.74 15.64 -12.87
CA GLU A 75 -12.17 16.98 -13.09
C GLU A 75 -11.01 17.29 -12.14
N VAL A 76 -11.14 16.87 -10.88
CA VAL A 76 -10.08 17.01 -9.88
C VAL A 76 -8.88 16.13 -10.24
N THR A 77 -9.13 14.89 -10.66
CA THR A 77 -8.07 13.95 -11.05
C THR A 77 -7.32 14.44 -12.28
N ASP A 78 -8.02 14.90 -13.31
CA ASP A 78 -7.41 15.45 -14.54
C ASP A 78 -6.58 16.71 -14.24
N TYR A 79 -7.06 17.56 -13.33
CA TYR A 79 -6.29 18.73 -12.88
C TYR A 79 -4.99 18.32 -12.18
N ILE A 80 -5.04 17.31 -11.30
CA ILE A 80 -3.86 16.78 -10.60
C ILE A 80 -2.89 16.14 -11.59
N ASP A 81 -3.37 15.26 -12.47
CA ASP A 81 -2.57 14.58 -13.50
C ASP A 81 -1.81 15.61 -14.35
N LYS A 82 -2.51 16.66 -14.80
CA LYS A 82 -1.92 17.76 -15.58
C LYS A 82 -0.89 18.57 -14.78
N LYS A 83 -1.15 18.84 -13.50
CA LYS A 83 -0.23 19.60 -12.64
C LYS A 83 1.03 18.80 -12.30
N MET A 84 0.88 17.50 -12.15
CA MET A 84 1.96 16.57 -11.82
C MET A 84 2.72 16.06 -13.05
N GLY A 85 2.23 16.34 -14.26
CA GLY A 85 2.84 15.90 -15.52
C GLY A 85 2.77 14.38 -15.71
N TRP A 86 1.76 13.74 -15.12
CA TRP A 86 1.54 12.29 -15.23
C TRP A 86 0.79 11.92 -16.51
N LYS A 87 0.08 12.89 -17.10
CA LYS A 87 -0.50 12.86 -18.45
C LYS A 87 -0.35 14.22 -19.12
#